data_AF-A0A1X1QNR2-F1
#
_entry.id   AF-A0A1X1QNR2-F1
#
_cell.length_a   1.000
_cell.length_b   1.000
_cell.length_c   1.000
_cell.angle_alpha   90.00
_cell.angle_beta   90.00
_cell.angle_gamma   90.00
#
_symmetry.space_group_name_H-M   'P 1'
#
loop_
_entity.id
_entity.type
_entity.pdbx_description
1 polymer ?
#
loop_
_entity_poly.entity_id
_entity_poly.type
_entity_poly.pdbx_seq_one_letter_code
_entity_poly.pdbx_strand_id
1 'polypeptide(L)'
;MTRVSYAKNKRGKPVGLFTNGELDWHSDQQASYAAQRVIGLSSLLGTRNSQTTFLCTAPVYDALNCEDKTMFDELISVWEWDGGSMSEELIPSQLDIVRANMVPVDGMECPLIDQTASGRKGFKFPSHCFKRFRDVSVDESIKIKTHIWSKLNNPKNIYTQNWEDGQTVFMDQNITLHARPTNVKDGGARTMARMVSFMEKLFPNQVLNGDVMFNGQEISRADFAILVDESRKKQFIKETGIVV
;
A
#
# COMPACT_ATOMS: atom_id res chain seq x y z
N MET A 1 2.14 4.94 16.32
CA MET A 1 2.87 5.96 15.53
C MET A 1 4.21 5.38 15.13
N THR A 2 4.58 5.45 13.85
CA THR A 2 5.81 4.87 13.31
C THR A 2 6.71 5.97 12.75
N ARG A 3 8.02 5.91 13.02
CA ARG A 3 8.99 6.88 12.50
C ARG A 3 9.44 6.49 11.08
N VAL A 4 9.42 7.46 10.17
CA VAL A 4 9.95 7.35 8.81
C VAL A 4 11.16 8.25 8.71
N SER A 5 12.36 7.68 8.64
CA SER A 5 13.62 8.42 8.66
C SER A 5 14.82 7.57 8.26
N TYR A 6 15.78 8.18 7.58
CA TYR A 6 17.12 7.58 7.38
C TYR A 6 18.05 7.80 8.59
N ALA A 7 17.66 8.60 9.60
CA ALA A 7 18.55 8.93 10.72
C ALA A 7 19.21 7.67 11.30
N LYS A 8 20.53 7.71 11.50
CA LYS A 8 21.30 6.59 12.05
C LYS A 8 21.49 6.77 13.55
N ASN A 9 21.47 5.66 14.29
CA ASN A 9 21.86 5.66 15.71
C ASN A 9 23.39 5.71 15.86
N LYS A 10 23.87 5.76 17.11
CA LYS A 10 25.31 5.77 17.44
C LYS A 10 26.10 4.57 16.87
N ARG A 11 25.43 3.49 16.48
CA ARG A 11 26.02 2.29 15.87
C ARG A 11 25.92 2.30 14.34
N GLY A 12 25.53 3.42 13.73
CA GLY A 12 25.37 3.56 12.28
C GLY A 12 24.14 2.87 11.69
N LYS A 13 23.23 2.33 12.52
CA LYS A 13 22.01 1.65 12.04
C LYS A 13 20.86 2.64 11.86
N PRO A 14 20.08 2.56 10.78
CA PRO A 14 18.89 3.40 10.61
C PRO A 14 17.86 3.21 11.74
N VAL A 15 17.14 4.28 12.11
CA VAL A 15 16.15 4.28 13.20
C VAL A 15 14.68 4.46 12.76
N GLY A 16 14.41 4.45 11.46
CA GLY A 16 13.06 4.55 10.89
C GLY A 16 12.83 3.57 9.74
N LEU A 17 11.58 3.45 9.29
CA LEU A 17 11.21 2.69 8.09
C LEU A 17 11.37 3.53 6.81
N PHE A 18 11.46 2.87 5.66
CA PHE A 18 11.60 3.46 4.31
C PHE A 18 12.76 4.44 4.24
N THR A 19 13.92 3.93 4.63
CA THR A 19 15.09 4.76 4.93
C THR A 19 15.47 5.61 3.73
N ASN A 20 15.66 5.02 2.56
CA ASN A 20 16.30 5.65 1.40
C ASN A 20 15.50 5.47 0.11
N GLY A 21 15.96 6.19 -0.92
CA GLY A 21 15.48 6.06 -2.28
C GLY A 21 14.17 6.79 -2.51
N GLU A 22 13.61 6.53 -3.68
CA GLU A 22 12.26 6.91 -4.04
C GLU A 22 11.28 5.82 -3.58
N LEU A 23 10.02 6.17 -3.47
CA LEU A 23 8.93 5.20 -3.32
C LEU A 23 7.96 5.45 -4.46
N ASP A 24 7.75 4.45 -5.31
CA ASP A 24 6.81 4.54 -6.41
C ASP A 24 5.36 4.49 -5.89
N TRP A 25 4.36 4.68 -6.77
CA TRP A 25 2.95 4.81 -6.41
C TRP A 25 2.41 3.60 -5.66
N HIS A 26 1.83 3.82 -4.48
CA HIS A 26 1.22 2.77 -3.68
C HIS A 26 0.12 3.28 -2.75
N SER A 27 -0.66 2.34 -2.23
CA SER A 27 -1.43 2.50 -1.00
C SER A 27 -0.82 1.59 0.06
N ASP A 28 -0.80 2.05 1.31
CA ASP A 28 -0.30 1.26 2.43
C ASP A 28 -1.19 0.03 2.66
N GLN A 29 -0.55 -1.13 2.78
CA GLN A 29 -1.20 -2.43 2.99
C GLN A 29 -2.25 -2.72 1.89
N GLN A 30 -1.86 -2.49 0.63
CA GLN A 30 -2.72 -2.60 -0.55
C GLN A 30 -3.42 -3.96 -0.73
N ALA A 31 -2.80 -5.08 -0.31
CA ALA A 31 -3.43 -6.41 -0.41
C ALA A 31 -4.38 -6.73 0.76
N SER A 32 -4.52 -5.83 1.73
CA SER A 32 -5.46 -5.98 2.82
C SER A 32 -6.80 -5.32 2.48
N TYR A 33 -7.86 -6.13 2.46
CA TYR A 33 -9.24 -5.70 2.42
C TYR A 33 -9.81 -5.70 3.84
N ALA A 34 -9.73 -4.56 4.52
CA ALA A 34 -10.15 -4.39 5.91
C ALA A 34 -10.95 -3.09 6.06
N ALA A 35 -11.35 -2.77 7.30
CA ALA A 35 -11.98 -1.49 7.64
C ALA A 35 -11.19 -0.29 7.09
N GLN A 36 -11.92 0.78 6.79
CA GLN A 36 -11.37 1.98 6.16
C GLN A 36 -10.26 2.62 6.98
N ARG A 37 -9.16 2.96 6.32
CA ARG A 37 -7.97 3.52 6.96
C ARG A 37 -7.66 4.91 6.46
N VAL A 38 -7.31 5.78 7.40
CA VAL A 38 -6.73 7.09 7.13
C VAL A 38 -5.32 7.12 7.72
N ILE A 39 -4.37 7.60 6.93
CA ILE A 39 -3.00 7.83 7.37
C ILE A 39 -2.75 9.32 7.55
N GLY A 40 -2.32 9.68 8.75
CA GLY A 40 -1.70 10.96 9.05
C GLY A 40 -0.19 10.86 8.86
N LEU A 41 0.37 11.68 7.98
CA LEU A 41 1.81 11.81 7.78
C LEU A 41 2.25 13.20 8.22
N SER A 42 2.98 13.26 9.33
CA SER A 42 3.46 14.50 9.95
C SER A 42 4.94 14.69 9.71
N SER A 43 5.29 15.85 9.18
CA SER A 43 6.66 16.32 9.02
C SER A 43 7.22 16.78 10.37
N LEU A 44 8.36 16.22 10.79
CA LEU A 44 8.96 16.54 12.09
C LEU A 44 10.22 17.38 11.97
N LEU A 45 11.18 16.95 11.15
CA LEU A 45 12.48 17.61 11.05
C LEU A 45 13.13 17.35 9.69
N GLY A 46 13.77 18.38 9.13
CA GLY A 46 14.65 18.27 7.97
C GLY A 46 13.92 17.83 6.71
N THR A 47 12.65 18.22 6.56
CA THR A 47 11.78 17.80 5.46
C THR A 47 11.72 18.78 4.30
N ARG A 48 12.24 20.00 4.48
CA ARG A 48 12.39 20.99 3.41
C ARG A 48 13.12 20.36 2.22
N ASN A 49 12.66 20.67 0.99
CA ASN A 49 13.10 20.07 -0.28
C ASN A 49 12.74 18.59 -0.46
N SER A 50 11.84 18.05 0.38
CA SER A 50 11.19 16.78 0.14
C SER A 50 9.75 16.96 -0.30
N GLN A 51 9.27 16.03 -1.10
CA GLN A 51 7.95 15.99 -1.68
C GLN A 51 7.28 14.65 -1.41
N THR A 52 5.95 14.69 -1.34
CA THR A 52 5.08 13.52 -1.49
C THR A 52 3.99 13.87 -2.47
N THR A 53 3.76 12.98 -3.43
CA THR A 53 2.68 13.12 -4.41
C THR A 53 1.53 12.21 -4.02
N PHE A 54 0.31 12.68 -4.26
CA PHE A 54 -0.93 11.99 -3.94
C PHE A 54 -1.82 11.97 -5.17
N LEU A 55 -2.50 10.85 -5.40
CA LEU A 55 -3.41 10.65 -6.53
C LEU A 55 -4.72 10.08 -5.99
N CYS A 56 -5.78 10.89 -6.07
CA CYS A 56 -7.14 10.47 -5.70
C CYS A 56 -7.82 9.81 -6.90
N THR A 57 -8.30 8.59 -6.74
CA THR A 57 -8.88 7.82 -7.84
C THR A 57 -10.39 8.06 -8.02
N ALA A 58 -11.05 8.68 -7.04
CA ALA A 58 -12.50 8.92 -7.06
C ALA A 58 -13.00 9.74 -8.26
N PRO A 59 -12.37 10.89 -8.63
CA PRO A 59 -12.84 11.67 -9.77
C PRO A 59 -12.78 10.89 -11.08
N VAL A 60 -11.81 9.98 -11.21
CA VAL A 60 -11.67 9.13 -12.40
C VAL A 60 -12.78 8.08 -12.43
N TYR A 61 -13.07 7.44 -11.30
CA TYR A 61 -14.18 6.49 -11.21
C TYR A 61 -15.52 7.16 -11.53
N ASP A 62 -15.78 8.34 -10.98
CA ASP A 62 -17.03 9.09 -11.23
C ASP A 62 -17.25 9.35 -12.73
N ALA A 63 -16.17 9.65 -13.46
CA ALA A 63 -16.19 9.99 -14.88
C ALA A 63 -16.28 8.78 -15.84
N LEU A 64 -16.21 7.55 -15.34
CA LEU A 64 -16.35 6.35 -16.17
C LEU A 64 -17.76 6.22 -16.76
N ASN A 65 -17.83 5.60 -17.94
CA ASN A 65 -19.09 5.18 -18.55
C ASN A 65 -19.69 3.98 -17.77
N CYS A 66 -20.96 3.63 -18.06
CA CYS A 66 -21.65 2.56 -17.34
C CYS A 66 -21.02 1.17 -17.54
N GLU A 67 -20.47 0.90 -18.72
CA GLU A 67 -19.86 -0.39 -19.07
C GLU A 67 -18.56 -0.60 -18.29
N ASP A 68 -17.66 0.40 -18.31
CA ASP A 68 -16.42 0.44 -17.53
C ASP A 68 -16.73 0.27 -16.04
N LYS A 69 -17.73 0.98 -15.49
CA LYS A 69 -18.11 0.85 -14.07
C LYS A 69 -18.57 -0.57 -13.73
N THR A 70 -19.44 -1.14 -14.55
CA THR A 70 -19.95 -2.50 -14.32
C THR A 70 -18.82 -3.52 -14.34
N MET A 71 -17.94 -3.44 -15.35
CA MET A 71 -16.80 -4.34 -15.47
C MET A 71 -15.84 -4.18 -14.29
N PHE A 72 -15.45 -2.95 -13.93
CA PHE A 72 -14.45 -2.74 -12.87
C PHE A 72 -14.98 -3.06 -11.47
N ASP A 73 -16.28 -2.85 -11.19
CA ASP A 73 -16.90 -3.20 -9.90
C ASP A 73 -16.82 -4.72 -9.62
N GLU A 74 -16.72 -5.57 -10.64
CA GLU A 74 -16.62 -7.03 -10.51
C GLU A 74 -15.18 -7.55 -10.38
N LEU A 75 -14.17 -6.73 -10.70
CA LEU A 75 -12.77 -7.18 -10.71
C LEU A 75 -12.21 -7.32 -9.29
N ILE A 76 -11.49 -8.41 -9.07
CA ILE A 76 -10.79 -8.71 -7.82
C ILE A 76 -9.30 -8.88 -8.12
N SER A 77 -8.48 -8.05 -7.50
CA SER A 77 -7.02 -8.08 -7.62
C SER A 77 -6.46 -9.23 -6.80
N VAL A 78 -5.57 -10.02 -7.39
CA VAL A 78 -4.79 -11.08 -6.74
C VAL A 78 -3.36 -10.60 -6.56
N TRP A 79 -2.82 -10.78 -5.36
CA TRP A 79 -1.52 -10.24 -4.96
C TRP A 79 -0.46 -11.34 -4.78
N GLU A 80 0.77 -11.02 -5.16
CA GLU A 80 1.96 -11.88 -5.02
C GLU A 80 3.18 -11.00 -4.78
N TRP A 81 4.07 -11.43 -3.87
CA TRP A 81 5.26 -10.66 -3.54
C TRP A 81 6.20 -10.53 -4.75
N ASP A 82 6.49 -9.30 -5.16
CA ASP A 82 7.29 -8.99 -6.36
C ASP A 82 8.78 -8.74 -6.07
N GLY A 83 9.24 -9.04 -4.86
CA GLY A 83 10.61 -8.75 -4.44
C GLY A 83 10.83 -7.31 -3.94
N GLY A 84 9.77 -6.52 -3.76
CA GLY A 84 9.83 -5.15 -3.23
C GLY A 84 10.14 -4.11 -4.28
N SER A 85 9.60 -4.27 -5.49
CA SER A 85 9.83 -3.38 -6.63
C SER A 85 9.48 -1.91 -6.35
N MET A 86 8.62 -1.65 -5.36
CA MET A 86 8.25 -0.30 -4.89
C MET A 86 9.44 0.54 -4.43
N SER A 87 10.53 -0.09 -3.95
CA SER A 87 11.71 0.63 -3.48
C SER A 87 12.98 -0.22 -3.63
N GLU A 88 13.67 -0.01 -4.75
CA GLU A 88 14.85 -0.79 -5.16
C GLU A 88 16.05 -0.67 -4.20
N GLU A 89 16.15 0.42 -3.44
CA GLU A 89 17.31 0.68 -2.57
C GLU A 89 17.11 0.18 -1.12
N LEU A 90 16.01 -0.50 -0.79
CA LEU A 90 15.76 -0.95 0.58
C LEU A 90 16.76 -2.01 1.06
N ILE A 91 17.24 -1.85 2.30
CA ILE A 91 18.07 -2.86 2.95
C ILE A 91 17.26 -4.14 3.24
N PRO A 92 17.88 -5.35 3.25
CA PRO A 92 17.16 -6.62 3.38
C PRO A 92 16.23 -6.70 4.60
N SER A 93 16.68 -6.21 5.77
CA SER A 93 15.86 -6.24 6.98
C SER A 93 14.61 -5.35 6.91
N GLN A 94 14.59 -4.32 6.04
CA GLN A 94 13.39 -3.55 5.76
C GLN A 94 12.51 -4.21 4.73
N LEU A 95 13.10 -4.91 3.77
CA LEU A 95 12.36 -5.66 2.76
C LEU A 95 11.43 -6.70 3.41
N ASP A 96 11.90 -7.42 4.42
CA ASP A 96 11.09 -8.38 5.18
C ASP A 96 9.91 -7.70 5.90
N ILE A 97 10.14 -6.51 6.47
CA ILE A 97 9.08 -5.72 7.12
C ILE A 97 8.06 -5.26 6.08
N VAL A 98 8.50 -4.80 4.91
CA VAL A 98 7.63 -4.35 3.83
C VAL A 98 6.79 -5.52 3.32
N ARG A 99 7.40 -6.68 3.04
CA ARG A 99 6.68 -7.89 2.64
C ARG A 99 5.62 -8.27 3.66
N ALA A 100 6.00 -8.33 4.94
CA ALA A 100 5.07 -8.66 6.02
C ALA A 100 3.87 -7.72 6.13
N ASN A 101 4.05 -6.44 5.77
CA ASN A 101 2.98 -5.43 5.81
C ASN A 101 2.15 -5.39 4.52
N MET A 102 2.72 -5.69 3.36
CA MET A 102 2.05 -5.56 2.07
C MET A 102 1.42 -6.87 1.62
N VAL A 103 2.23 -7.92 1.44
CA VAL A 103 1.81 -9.25 0.95
C VAL A 103 2.55 -10.32 1.75
N PRO A 104 2.11 -10.60 2.99
CA PRO A 104 2.75 -11.60 3.84
C PRO A 104 2.62 -13.03 3.28
N VAL A 105 1.59 -13.31 2.48
CA VAL A 105 1.38 -14.59 1.78
C VAL A 105 0.83 -14.29 0.38
N ASP A 106 1.30 -15.02 -0.63
CA ASP A 106 0.80 -14.90 -2.00
C ASP A 106 -0.62 -15.46 -2.12
N GLY A 107 -1.45 -14.88 -2.98
CA GLY A 107 -2.85 -15.28 -3.16
C GLY A 107 -3.84 -14.51 -2.29
N MET A 108 -3.39 -13.49 -1.57
CA MET A 108 -4.30 -12.48 -1.00
C MET A 108 -5.09 -11.79 -2.12
N GLU A 109 -6.30 -11.35 -1.81
CA GLU A 109 -7.22 -10.74 -2.76
C GLU A 109 -7.83 -9.44 -2.22
N CYS A 110 -8.18 -8.52 -3.11
CA CYS A 110 -8.96 -7.32 -2.80
C CYS A 110 -9.86 -6.95 -3.99
N PRO A 111 -11.08 -6.43 -3.77
CA PRO A 111 -11.84 -5.76 -4.83
C PRO A 111 -11.02 -4.63 -5.45
N LEU A 112 -11.13 -4.46 -6.76
CA LEU A 112 -10.50 -3.34 -7.48
C LEU A 112 -11.17 -2.00 -7.11
N ILE A 113 -12.49 -2.03 -6.92
CA ILE A 113 -13.26 -0.87 -6.50
C ILE A 113 -13.52 -0.96 -5.01
N ASP A 114 -13.20 0.13 -4.31
CA ASP A 114 -13.45 0.30 -2.89
C ASP A 114 -14.06 1.70 -2.69
N GLN A 115 -14.31 2.07 -1.45
CA GLN A 115 -14.89 3.35 -1.09
C GLN A 115 -14.19 3.96 0.10
N THR A 116 -14.36 5.26 0.36
CA THR A 116 -13.94 5.90 1.61
C THR A 116 -14.90 5.57 2.75
N ALA A 117 -14.55 5.99 3.98
CA ALA A 117 -15.45 5.93 5.13
C ALA A 117 -16.80 6.66 4.91
N SER A 118 -16.82 7.68 4.06
CA SER A 118 -18.04 8.42 3.68
C SER A 118 -18.80 7.80 2.49
N GLY A 119 -18.37 6.65 1.97
CA GLY A 119 -19.02 5.94 0.86
C GLY A 119 -18.65 6.45 -0.53
N ARG A 120 -17.61 7.29 -0.67
CA ARG A 120 -17.16 7.74 -1.99
C ARG A 120 -16.35 6.64 -2.66
N LYS A 121 -16.81 6.13 -3.80
CA LYS A 121 -16.14 5.06 -4.54
C LYS A 121 -14.90 5.54 -5.28
N GLY A 122 -13.97 4.62 -5.50
CA GLY A 122 -12.77 4.82 -6.32
C GLY A 122 -12.02 3.52 -6.54
N PHE A 123 -10.93 3.59 -7.28
CA PHE A 123 -10.03 2.47 -7.49
C PHE A 123 -9.12 2.27 -6.28
N LYS A 124 -9.13 1.07 -5.72
CA LYS A 124 -8.05 0.50 -4.91
C LYS A 124 -6.98 -0.04 -5.87
N PHE A 125 -6.34 0.89 -6.57
CA PHE A 125 -5.52 0.57 -7.73
C PHE A 125 -4.34 -0.35 -7.35
N PRO A 126 -4.17 -1.50 -8.03
CA PRO A 126 -3.13 -2.46 -7.67
C PRO A 126 -1.79 -2.12 -8.34
N SER A 127 -0.92 -1.40 -7.63
CA SER A 127 0.39 -0.99 -8.14
C SER A 127 1.43 -2.13 -8.05
N HIS A 128 2.30 -2.14 -7.06
CA HIS A 128 3.32 -3.18 -6.87
C HIS A 128 2.68 -4.48 -6.37
N CYS A 129 3.38 -5.61 -6.45
CA CYS A 129 2.89 -6.92 -5.98
C CYS A 129 1.57 -7.40 -6.64
N PHE A 130 1.10 -6.75 -7.72
CA PHE A 130 -0.07 -7.20 -8.45
C PHE A 130 0.28 -8.37 -9.35
N LYS A 131 -0.45 -9.49 -9.21
CA LYS A 131 -0.29 -10.67 -10.07
C LYS A 131 -1.23 -10.63 -11.27
N ARG A 132 -2.53 -10.50 -11.01
CA ARG A 132 -3.61 -10.56 -12.00
C ARG A 132 -4.95 -10.17 -11.37
N PHE A 133 -5.98 -10.02 -12.19
CA PHE A 133 -7.36 -10.09 -11.71
C PHE A 133 -7.81 -11.55 -11.64
N ARG A 134 -8.67 -11.87 -10.68
CA ARG A 134 -9.26 -13.20 -10.51
C ARG A 134 -10.01 -13.59 -11.78
N ASP A 135 -9.88 -14.85 -12.18
CA ASP A 135 -10.48 -15.42 -13.40
C ASP A 135 -10.10 -14.73 -14.74
N VAL A 136 -9.17 -13.78 -14.70
CA VAL A 136 -8.57 -13.14 -15.88
C VAL A 136 -7.15 -13.64 -16.06
N SER A 137 -6.71 -13.83 -17.31
CA SER A 137 -5.32 -14.18 -17.61
C SER A 137 -4.36 -13.07 -17.17
N VAL A 138 -3.09 -13.41 -16.93
CA VAL A 138 -2.07 -12.42 -16.53
C VAL A 138 -1.95 -11.32 -17.59
N ASP A 139 -1.81 -11.69 -18.86
CA ASP A 139 -1.64 -10.71 -19.96
C ASP A 139 -2.82 -9.76 -20.06
N GLU A 140 -4.05 -10.27 -19.97
CA GLU A 140 -5.24 -9.42 -20.04
C GLU A 140 -5.38 -8.55 -18.80
N SER A 141 -5.02 -9.07 -17.62
CA SER A 141 -4.99 -8.30 -16.39
C SER A 141 -4.03 -7.12 -16.46
N ILE A 142 -2.86 -7.31 -17.08
CA ILE A 142 -1.89 -6.24 -17.30
C ILE A 142 -2.43 -5.19 -18.27
N LYS A 143 -3.14 -5.58 -19.33
CA LYS A 143 -3.79 -4.62 -20.24
C LYS A 143 -4.86 -3.80 -19.51
N ILE A 144 -5.71 -4.45 -18.73
CA ILE A 144 -6.76 -3.79 -17.93
C ILE A 144 -6.12 -2.80 -16.94
N LYS A 145 -5.11 -3.25 -16.18
CA LYS A 145 -4.39 -2.39 -15.23
C LYS A 145 -3.75 -1.19 -15.94
N THR A 146 -3.12 -1.40 -17.08
CA THR A 146 -2.50 -0.34 -17.89
C THR A 146 -3.55 0.66 -18.40
N HIS A 147 -4.71 0.16 -18.83
CA HIS A 147 -5.82 1.00 -19.24
C HIS A 147 -6.33 1.88 -18.09
N ILE A 148 -6.55 1.32 -16.91
CA ILE A 148 -6.93 2.07 -15.70
C ILE A 148 -5.85 3.12 -15.38
N TRP A 149 -4.57 2.72 -15.38
CA TRP A 149 -3.46 3.62 -15.09
C TRP A 149 -3.40 4.81 -16.05
N SER A 150 -3.68 4.59 -17.34
CA SER A 150 -3.72 5.66 -18.35
C SER A 150 -4.76 6.75 -18.05
N LYS A 151 -5.85 6.39 -17.35
CA LYS A 151 -6.88 7.35 -16.89
C LYS A 151 -6.46 8.01 -15.57
N LEU A 152 -5.84 7.25 -14.67
CA LEU A 152 -5.43 7.71 -13.34
C LEU A 152 -4.24 8.68 -13.39
N ASN A 153 -3.18 8.31 -14.11
CA ASN A 153 -1.89 9.01 -14.18
C ASN A 153 -1.96 10.27 -15.07
N ASN A 154 -2.84 11.18 -14.69
CA ASN A 154 -3.00 12.48 -15.30
C ASN A 154 -2.60 13.54 -14.27
N PRO A 155 -1.79 14.56 -14.64
CA PRO A 155 -1.41 15.64 -13.72
C PRO A 155 -2.59 16.32 -13.01
N LYS A 156 -3.79 16.34 -13.63
CA LYS A 156 -5.01 16.90 -13.01
C LYS A 156 -5.49 16.13 -11.77
N ASN A 157 -5.10 14.86 -11.64
CA ASN A 157 -5.46 14.00 -10.52
C ASN A 157 -4.37 13.96 -9.44
N ILE A 158 -3.22 14.61 -9.67
CA ILE A 158 -2.04 14.52 -8.82
C ILE A 158 -1.87 15.81 -8.02
N TYR A 159 -1.80 15.68 -6.71
CA TYR A 159 -1.43 16.75 -5.78
C TYR A 159 -0.01 16.52 -5.26
N THR A 160 0.83 17.56 -5.28
CA THR A 160 2.19 17.50 -4.75
C THR A 160 2.29 18.33 -3.46
N GLN A 161 2.60 17.67 -2.35
CA GLN A 161 2.97 18.34 -1.10
C GLN A 161 4.47 18.60 -1.10
N ASN A 162 4.85 19.88 -1.13
CA ASN A 162 6.20 20.32 -0.76
C ASN A 162 6.25 20.45 0.76
N TRP A 163 7.11 19.68 1.42
CA TRP A 163 7.12 19.61 2.87
C TRP A 163 7.87 20.77 3.52
N GLU A 164 7.27 21.27 4.60
CA GLU A 164 7.91 22.08 5.63
C GLU A 164 7.74 21.39 6.99
N ASP A 165 8.68 21.63 7.90
CA ASP A 165 8.63 21.04 9.25
C ASP A 165 7.38 21.50 10.00
N GLY A 166 6.70 20.56 10.67
CA GLY A 166 5.44 20.79 11.40
C GLY A 166 4.16 20.61 10.58
N GLN A 167 4.25 20.44 9.26
CA GLN A 167 3.06 20.15 8.43
C GLN A 167 2.55 18.72 8.63
N THR A 168 1.24 18.53 8.49
CA THR A 168 0.61 17.21 8.51
C THR A 168 -0.39 17.08 7.38
N VAL A 169 -0.35 15.94 6.69
CA VAL A 169 -1.34 15.56 5.67
C VAL A 169 -2.07 14.31 6.14
N PHE A 170 -3.39 14.30 5.94
CA PHE A 170 -4.22 13.12 6.09
C PHE A 170 -4.65 12.63 4.72
N MET A 171 -4.63 11.32 4.52
CA MET A 171 -5.02 10.68 3.27
C MET A 171 -5.75 9.37 3.58
N ASP A 172 -6.81 9.07 2.84
CA ASP A 172 -7.37 7.71 2.86
C ASP A 172 -6.38 6.72 2.21
N GLN A 173 -6.49 5.44 2.54
CA GLN A 173 -5.63 4.39 1.96
C GLN A 173 -6.38 3.40 1.08
N ASN A 174 -7.67 3.62 0.87
CA ASN A 174 -8.51 2.70 0.12
C ASN A 174 -8.58 3.12 -1.35
N ILE A 175 -8.66 4.42 -1.63
CA ILE A 175 -8.82 4.94 -2.99
C ILE A 175 -7.85 6.10 -3.32
N THR A 176 -6.79 6.26 -2.52
CA THR A 176 -5.71 7.22 -2.78
C THR A 176 -4.38 6.50 -2.86
N LEU A 177 -3.65 6.78 -3.94
CA LEU A 177 -2.25 6.39 -4.09
C LEU A 177 -1.35 7.53 -3.63
N HIS A 178 -0.16 7.20 -3.19
CA HIS A 178 0.88 8.18 -2.91
C HIS A 178 2.26 7.66 -3.32
N ALA A 179 3.17 8.58 -3.58
CA ALA A 179 4.55 8.28 -3.95
C ALA A 179 5.50 9.31 -3.30
N ARG A 180 6.76 8.90 -3.14
CA ARG A 180 7.86 9.77 -2.71
C ARG A 180 8.82 9.93 -3.88
N PRO A 181 8.64 10.96 -4.74
CA PRO A 181 9.57 11.23 -5.84
C PRO A 181 10.92 11.78 -5.33
N THR A 182 10.98 12.25 -4.08
CA THR A 182 12.25 12.67 -3.49
C THR A 182 13.12 11.46 -3.17
N ASN A 183 14.26 11.38 -3.84
CA ASN A 183 15.30 10.41 -3.53
C ASN A 183 16.01 10.75 -2.21
N VAL A 184 15.62 10.10 -1.12
CA VAL A 184 16.24 10.30 0.20
C VAL A 184 17.56 9.54 0.25
N LYS A 185 18.68 10.27 0.35
CA LYS A 185 20.02 9.69 0.41
C LYS A 185 20.47 9.38 1.84
N ASP A 186 21.51 8.54 1.93
CA ASP A 186 22.16 8.19 3.19
C ASP A 186 22.54 9.47 3.97
N GLY A 187 22.24 9.49 5.27
CA GLY A 187 22.51 10.62 6.16
C GLY A 187 21.45 11.72 6.12
N GLY A 188 20.38 11.57 5.34
CA GLY A 188 19.29 12.54 5.26
C GLY A 188 18.62 12.81 6.61
N ALA A 189 18.44 14.10 6.94
CA ALA A 189 17.80 14.54 8.18
C ALA A 189 16.27 14.34 8.18
N ARG A 190 15.68 14.06 7.01
CA ARG A 190 14.23 13.90 6.81
C ARG A 190 13.65 12.92 7.82
N THR A 191 12.82 13.45 8.71
CA THR A 191 12.14 12.68 9.74
C THR A 191 10.66 13.02 9.70
N MET A 192 9.85 11.98 9.58
CA MET A 192 8.39 12.07 9.63
C MET A 192 7.81 11.06 10.61
N ALA A 193 6.60 11.33 11.08
CA ALA A 193 5.79 10.39 11.83
C ALA A 193 4.58 9.96 11.01
N ARG A 194 4.34 8.65 10.96
CA ARG A 194 3.15 8.05 10.34
C ARG A 194 2.20 7.54 11.43
N MET A 195 0.93 7.88 11.31
CA MET A 195 -0.16 7.38 12.15
C MET A 195 -1.20 6.73 11.26
N VAL A 196 -1.57 5.49 11.57
CA VAL A 196 -2.68 4.78 10.91
C VAL A 196 -3.87 4.84 11.83
N SER A 197 -5.00 5.33 11.31
CA SER A 197 -6.27 5.41 12.03
C SER A 197 -7.33 4.61 11.29
N PHE A 198 -8.11 3.89 12.06
CA PHE A 198 -9.18 3.01 11.62
C PHE A 198 -10.51 3.74 11.85
N MET A 199 -11.33 3.87 10.81
CA MET A 199 -12.47 4.78 10.80
C MET A 199 -13.78 4.13 11.27
N GLU A 200 -13.81 2.82 11.49
CA GLU A 200 -15.04 2.06 11.77
C GLU A 200 -15.76 2.49 13.05
N LYS A 201 -15.03 2.95 14.07
CA LYS A 201 -15.65 3.44 15.31
C LYS A 201 -16.26 4.82 15.17
N LEU A 202 -15.88 5.56 14.13
CA LEU A 202 -16.39 6.90 13.85
C LEU A 202 -17.59 6.88 12.91
N PHE A 203 -17.79 5.78 12.17
CA PHE A 203 -18.84 5.64 11.17
C PHE A 203 -19.62 4.34 11.43
N PRO A 204 -20.86 4.40 11.95
CA PRO A 204 -21.59 3.23 12.46
C PRO A 204 -21.94 2.18 11.42
N ASN A 205 -21.89 2.53 10.13
CA ASN A 205 -22.19 1.63 9.01
C ASN A 205 -20.94 0.93 8.45
N GLN A 206 -19.78 1.14 9.06
CA GLN A 206 -18.52 0.51 8.67
C GLN A 206 -18.33 -0.75 9.50
N VAL A 207 -18.44 -1.91 8.85
CA VAL A 207 -18.15 -3.19 9.48
C VAL A 207 -16.64 -3.44 9.39
N LEU A 208 -16.04 -3.87 10.50
CA LEU A 208 -14.73 -4.49 10.46
C LEU A 208 -14.88 -5.78 9.65
N ASN A 209 -14.45 -5.76 8.39
CA ASN A 209 -14.14 -7.02 7.71
C ASN A 209 -12.99 -7.65 8.51
N GLY A 210 -13.38 -8.55 9.41
CA GLY A 210 -12.50 -9.34 10.26
C GLY A 210 -11.79 -10.42 9.47
N ASP A 211 -12.27 -10.70 8.26
CA ASP A 211 -11.79 -11.75 7.40
C ASP A 211 -10.88 -11.19 6.29
N VAL A 212 -10.04 -12.05 5.76
CA VAL A 212 -9.09 -11.79 4.69
C VAL A 212 -9.57 -12.56 3.47
N MET A 213 -9.67 -11.89 2.32
CA MET A 213 -9.90 -12.58 1.06
C MET A 213 -8.60 -13.26 0.62
N PHE A 214 -8.64 -14.58 0.46
CA PHE A 214 -7.48 -15.41 0.15
C PHE A 214 -7.90 -16.58 -0.75
N ASN A 215 -7.29 -16.69 -1.94
CA ASN A 215 -7.57 -17.75 -2.92
C ASN A 215 -9.07 -17.99 -3.16
N GLY A 216 -9.83 -16.91 -3.39
CA GLY A 216 -11.27 -16.95 -3.65
C GLY A 216 -12.17 -17.21 -2.44
N GLN A 217 -11.62 -17.28 -1.21
CA GLN A 217 -12.38 -17.50 0.03
C GLN A 217 -12.16 -16.37 1.02
N GLU A 218 -13.13 -16.16 1.91
CA GLU A 218 -12.96 -15.31 3.09
C GLU A 218 -12.53 -16.20 4.26
N ILE A 219 -11.38 -15.89 4.86
CA ILE A 219 -10.83 -16.62 6.00
C ILE A 219 -10.61 -15.69 7.19
N SER A 220 -10.75 -16.21 8.41
CA SER A 220 -10.56 -15.39 9.61
C SER A 220 -9.12 -14.88 9.72
N ARG A 221 -8.91 -13.74 10.39
CA ARG A 221 -7.55 -13.26 10.71
C ARG A 221 -6.72 -14.26 11.53
N ALA A 222 -7.36 -15.10 12.35
CA ALA A 222 -6.66 -16.11 13.14
C ALA A 222 -6.11 -17.21 12.21
N ASP A 223 -6.94 -17.71 11.30
CA ASP A 223 -6.52 -18.72 10.32
C ASP A 223 -5.48 -18.14 9.36
N PHE A 224 -5.65 -16.87 8.95
CA PHE A 224 -4.66 -16.18 8.13
C PHE A 224 -3.32 -16.04 8.86
N ALA A 225 -3.31 -15.73 10.16
CA ALA A 225 -2.07 -15.66 10.94
C ALA A 225 -1.33 -17.00 10.97
N ILE A 226 -2.06 -18.12 11.11
CA ILE A 226 -1.49 -19.47 11.04
C ILE A 226 -0.85 -19.71 9.67
N LEU A 227 -1.53 -19.34 8.58
CA LEU A 227 -0.99 -19.46 7.21
C LEU A 227 0.29 -18.64 7.02
N VAL A 228 0.33 -17.42 7.56
CA VAL A 228 1.52 -16.55 7.51
C VAL A 228 2.69 -17.19 8.26
N ASP A 229 2.45 -17.73 9.45
CA ASP A 229 3.48 -18.38 10.26
C ASP A 229 4.01 -19.65 9.58
N GLU A 230 3.14 -20.47 8.99
CA GLU A 230 3.52 -21.65 8.21
C GLU A 230 4.35 -21.27 6.97
N SER A 231 3.95 -20.22 6.25
CA SER A 231 4.68 -19.69 5.10
C SER A 231 6.09 -19.23 5.50
N ARG A 232 6.20 -18.48 6.60
CA ARG A 232 7.49 -18.02 7.14
C ARG A 232 8.37 -19.16 7.60
N LYS A 233 7.79 -20.17 8.26
CA LYS A 233 8.53 -21.37 8.68
C LYS A 233 9.13 -22.09 7.47
N LYS A 234 8.35 -22.27 6.40
CA LYS A 234 8.84 -22.86 5.14
C LYS A 234 9.97 -22.04 4.52
N GLN A 235 9.85 -20.72 4.51
CA GLN A 235 10.91 -19.83 4.02
C GLN A 235 12.18 -19.93 4.86
N PHE A 236 12.07 -19.91 6.20
CA PHE A 236 13.21 -20.05 7.11
C PHE A 236 13.94 -21.38 6.91
N ILE A 237 13.20 -22.49 6.78
CA ILE A 237 13.78 -23.82 6.49
C ILE A 237 14.51 -23.78 5.14
N LYS A 238 13.94 -23.16 4.11
CA LYS A 238 14.54 -23.05 2.78
C LYS A 238 15.85 -22.24 2.79
N GLU A 239 15.89 -21.16 3.58
CA GLU A 239 17.05 -20.25 3.66
C GLU A 239 18.18 -20.79 4.54
N THR A 240 17.84 -21.49 5.62
CA THR A 240 18.81 -21.92 6.64
C THR A 240 19.13 -23.41 6.60
N GLY A 241 18.26 -24.23 6.00
CA GLY A 241 18.32 -25.69 6.08
C GLY A 241 17.96 -26.26 7.46
N ILE A 242 17.60 -25.42 8.44
CA ILE A 242 17.28 -25.84 9.81
C ILE A 242 15.80 -26.18 9.90
N VAL A 243 15.50 -27.41 10.30
CA VAL A 243 14.13 -27.87 10.59
C VAL A 243 13.80 -27.55 12.05
N VAL A 244 12.71 -26.80 12.25
CA VAL A 244 12.20 -26.34 13.57
C VAL A 244 10.90 -27.03 13.90
#